data_AF-A0A1U7CJM7-F1
#
_entry.id   AF-A0A1U7CJM7-F1
#
_cell.length_a   1.000
_cell.length_b   1.000
_cell.length_c   1.000
_cell.angle_alpha   90.00
_cell.angle_beta   90.00
_cell.angle_gamma   90.00
#
_symmetry.space_group_name_H-M   'P 1'
#
loop_
_entity.id
_entity.type
_entity.pdbx_description
1 polymer ?
#
loop_
_entity_poly.entity_id
_entity_poly.type
_entity_poly.pdbx_seq_one_letter_code
_entity_poly.pdbx_strand_id
1 'polypeptide(L)'
;MILSPERLLELIDRSRQEHAGQSVVAFWYQMPRDREGFAERICARRGDLPVVPLVVREGFQHGNAIMGDLCRLIERNRERIESVPRSGLGDDSPLVLLLLSVEPFQLNQISSFVALPEWFPMQGGLNSTIDVEDLFWTARSGLDAEESRIDEIQEMLCRIDLALANQLAWTHTHDKEAHKAFFDLIRQPTDKKRDPAAATSGPEKYADLLLYALAFCEQQMQSARSYRPSAREGRSIVARLIRLGYKTTPDNARDVGKKLACALGVLADVVPPSDALTTILSRPTNPEKDPATRFGMNLFATVFAAAQFVTSAHHSAEYPPYPTALLQAFSFNLRQTLDALIQALEDRKRGYS
;
A
#
# COMPACT_ATOMS: atom_id res chain seq x y z
N MET A 1 -4.67 -10.22 8.49
CA MET A 1 -3.36 -10.70 8.00
C MET A 1 -2.55 -11.10 9.20
N ILE A 2 -1.75 -12.17 9.12
CA ILE A 2 -0.87 -12.59 10.22
C ILE A 2 0.56 -12.21 9.82
N LEU A 3 1.12 -11.21 10.48
CA LEU A 3 2.54 -10.84 10.38
C LEU A 3 3.43 -11.97 10.92
N SER A 4 4.65 -12.07 10.39
CA SER A 4 5.68 -12.90 11.00
C SER A 4 6.03 -12.39 12.41
N PRO A 5 6.51 -13.26 13.31
CA PRO A 5 6.96 -12.82 14.63
C PRO A 5 8.03 -11.72 14.57
N GLU A 6 8.97 -11.79 13.64
CA GLU A 6 10.03 -10.79 13.44
C GLU A 6 9.42 -9.44 13.06
N ARG A 7 8.53 -9.44 12.06
CA ARG A 7 7.90 -8.20 11.60
C ARG A 7 7.03 -7.57 12.69
N LEU A 8 6.33 -8.39 13.46
CA LEU A 8 5.54 -7.90 14.59
C LEU A 8 6.42 -7.27 15.68
N LEU A 9 7.57 -7.90 15.99
CA LEU A 9 8.53 -7.35 16.95
C LEU A 9 9.12 -6.01 16.49
N GLU A 10 9.43 -5.87 15.20
CA GLU A 10 9.86 -4.58 14.62
C GLU A 10 8.81 -3.49 14.79
N LEU A 11 7.53 -3.80 14.53
CA LEU A 11 6.44 -2.85 14.72
C LEU A 11 6.25 -2.50 16.19
N ILE A 12 6.31 -3.51 17.08
CA ILE A 12 6.22 -3.30 18.53
C ILE A 12 7.33 -2.39 19.01
N ASP A 13 8.60 -2.64 18.64
CA ASP A 13 9.71 -1.82 19.13
C ASP A 13 9.58 -0.36 18.67
N ARG A 14 9.15 -0.13 17.43
CA ARG A 14 8.88 1.22 16.93
C ARG A 14 7.72 1.89 17.67
N SER A 15 6.57 1.23 17.78
CA SER A 15 5.42 1.79 18.50
C SER A 15 5.74 2.03 19.97
N ARG A 16 6.53 1.15 20.60
CA ARG A 16 7.00 1.30 21.98
C ARG A 16 7.82 2.58 22.19
N GLN A 17 8.65 2.98 21.22
CA GLN A 17 9.42 4.23 21.27
C GLN A 17 8.52 5.47 21.25
N GLU A 18 7.33 5.40 20.64
CA GLU A 18 6.34 6.49 20.65
C GLU A 18 5.68 6.67 22.03
N HIS A 19 5.78 5.64 22.89
CA HIS A 19 5.26 5.61 24.27
C HIS A 19 6.35 5.82 25.33
N ALA A 20 7.45 6.48 24.98
CA ALA A 20 8.52 6.82 25.93
C ALA A 20 7.97 7.61 27.13
N GLY A 21 8.39 7.24 28.34
CA GLY A 21 7.90 7.81 29.61
C GLY A 21 6.69 7.11 30.22
N GLN A 22 6.07 6.14 29.52
CA GLN A 22 5.14 5.21 30.13
C GLN A 22 5.87 4.02 30.76
N SER A 23 5.30 3.43 31.81
CA SER A 23 5.84 2.22 32.43
C SER A 23 5.39 0.93 31.76
N VAL A 24 4.16 0.93 31.22
CA VAL A 24 3.54 -0.24 30.58
C VAL A 24 2.66 0.23 29.44
N VAL A 25 2.72 -0.45 28.30
CA VAL A 25 1.80 -0.27 27.17
C VAL A 25 1.22 -1.62 26.78
N ALA A 26 -0.06 -1.65 26.41
CA ALA A 26 -0.71 -2.87 25.94
C ALA A 26 -1.05 -2.77 24.46
N PHE A 27 -0.52 -3.69 23.66
CA PHE A 27 -0.80 -3.78 22.24
C PHE A 27 -1.70 -4.97 21.96
N TRP A 28 -2.90 -4.71 21.45
CA TRP A 28 -3.79 -5.73 20.94
C TRP A 28 -3.38 -6.15 19.54
N TYR A 29 -3.32 -7.46 19.31
CA TYR A 29 -3.02 -8.03 18.01
C TYR A 29 -3.96 -9.20 17.71
N GLN A 30 -4.71 -9.07 16.62
CA GLN A 30 -5.65 -10.08 16.17
C GLN A 30 -4.91 -11.26 15.52
N MET A 31 -5.03 -12.42 16.15
CA MET A 31 -4.41 -13.68 15.74
C MET A 31 -5.47 -14.81 15.75
N PRO A 32 -6.03 -15.16 14.57
CA PRO A 32 -7.19 -16.05 14.49
C PRO A 32 -6.87 -17.52 14.81
N ARG A 33 -5.59 -17.94 14.74
CA ARG A 33 -5.16 -19.33 14.94
C ARG A 33 -3.83 -19.38 15.69
N ASP A 34 -3.57 -20.49 16.39
CA ASP A 34 -2.28 -20.80 17.02
C ASP A 34 -1.69 -19.66 17.89
N ARG A 35 -2.50 -19.07 18.78
CA ARG A 35 -2.06 -17.95 19.63
C ARG A 35 -0.94 -18.33 20.60
N GLU A 36 -1.00 -19.53 21.18
CA GLU A 36 0.04 -20.03 22.09
C GLU A 36 1.34 -20.29 21.33
N GLY A 37 1.30 -21.03 20.21
CA GLY A 37 2.51 -21.27 19.41
C GLY A 37 3.09 -19.98 18.84
N PHE A 38 2.27 -18.98 18.54
CA PHE A 38 2.76 -17.66 18.17
C PHE A 38 3.38 -16.89 19.34
N ALA A 39 2.78 -16.94 20.53
CA ALA A 39 3.37 -16.37 21.74
C ALA A 39 4.76 -16.96 22.03
N GLU A 40 4.91 -18.28 21.91
CA GLU A 40 6.18 -18.98 22.05
C GLU A 40 7.22 -18.51 21.03
N ARG A 41 6.83 -18.38 19.75
CA ARG A 41 7.70 -17.85 18.69
C ARG A 41 8.14 -16.41 18.95
N ILE A 42 7.26 -15.56 19.50
CA ILE A 42 7.60 -14.19 19.91
C ILE A 42 8.62 -14.22 21.05
N CYS A 43 8.37 -15.01 22.11
CA CYS A 43 9.30 -15.17 23.23
C CYS A 43 10.69 -15.66 22.79
N ALA A 44 10.75 -16.58 21.83
CA ALA A 44 12.01 -17.11 21.30
C ALA A 44 12.81 -16.09 20.47
N ARG A 45 12.15 -15.06 19.92
CA ARG A 45 12.76 -14.10 18.97
C ARG A 45 12.91 -12.67 19.50
N ARG A 46 12.22 -12.31 20.59
CA ARG A 46 12.22 -10.95 21.14
C ARG A 46 13.60 -10.45 21.61
N GLY A 47 14.56 -11.35 21.85
CA GLY A 47 15.86 -10.99 22.42
C GLY A 47 15.68 -10.28 23.76
N ASP A 48 16.27 -9.09 23.89
CA ASP A 48 16.16 -8.23 25.08
C ASP A 48 14.94 -7.31 25.08
N LEU A 49 14.10 -7.33 24.03
CA LEU A 49 12.91 -6.48 23.98
C LEU A 49 11.94 -6.87 25.11
N PRO A 50 11.46 -5.90 25.93
CA PRO A 50 10.59 -6.17 27.07
C PRO A 50 9.14 -6.39 26.59
N VAL A 51 8.90 -7.48 25.86
CA VAL A 51 7.59 -7.79 25.23
C VAL A 51 7.04 -9.09 25.81
N VAL A 52 5.85 -9.06 26.39
CA VAL A 52 5.17 -10.24 26.95
C VAL A 52 3.94 -10.58 26.14
N PRO A 53 3.97 -11.68 25.35
CA PRO A 53 2.77 -12.15 24.67
C PRO A 53 1.81 -12.81 25.67
N LEU A 54 0.61 -12.25 25.78
CA LEU A 54 -0.48 -12.71 26.64
C LEU A 54 -1.65 -13.18 25.78
N VAL A 55 -2.06 -14.44 25.93
CA VAL A 55 -3.19 -14.98 25.16
C VAL A 55 -4.51 -14.62 25.83
N VAL A 56 -5.33 -13.83 25.13
CA VAL A 56 -6.69 -13.49 25.54
C VAL A 56 -7.60 -14.66 25.18
N ARG A 57 -8.27 -15.22 26.20
CA ARG A 57 -9.23 -16.33 26.07
C ARG A 57 -10.66 -15.89 26.41
N GLU A 58 -10.78 -15.01 27.40
CA GLU A 58 -12.03 -14.52 27.98
C GLU A 58 -11.82 -13.08 28.47
N GLY A 59 -12.92 -12.34 28.67
CA GLY A 59 -12.89 -10.92 29.06
C GLY A 59 -12.86 -9.98 27.86
N PHE A 60 -12.69 -8.68 28.12
CA PHE A 60 -12.62 -7.61 27.12
C PHE A 60 -13.89 -7.50 26.25
N GLN A 61 -15.05 -7.73 26.86
CA GLN A 61 -16.36 -7.61 26.20
C GLN A 61 -17.08 -6.29 26.49
N HIS A 62 -16.62 -5.57 27.53
CA HIS A 62 -17.26 -4.35 28.01
C HIS A 62 -16.21 -3.26 28.23
N GLY A 63 -16.43 -2.07 27.68
CA GLY A 63 -15.51 -0.94 27.80
C GLY A 63 -15.15 -0.56 29.25
N ASN A 64 -16.13 -0.67 30.16
CA ASN A 64 -15.95 -0.37 31.58
C ASN A 64 -15.14 -1.44 32.35
N ALA A 65 -14.87 -2.59 31.74
CA ALA A 65 -14.19 -3.71 32.39
C ALA A 65 -12.76 -3.93 31.87
N ILE A 66 -12.30 -3.19 30.85
CA ILE A 66 -11.02 -3.42 30.15
C ILE A 66 -9.85 -3.52 31.14
N MET A 67 -9.72 -2.57 32.07
CA MET A 67 -8.61 -2.57 33.04
C MET A 67 -8.72 -3.72 34.04
N GLY A 68 -9.93 -4.06 34.50
CA GLY A 68 -10.14 -5.21 35.38
C GLY A 68 -9.82 -6.53 34.68
N ASP A 69 -10.19 -6.66 33.41
CA ASP A 69 -9.84 -7.80 32.56
C ASP A 69 -8.33 -7.89 32.33
N LEU A 70 -7.67 -6.76 32.08
CA LEU A 70 -6.22 -6.69 31.93
C LEU A 70 -5.49 -7.11 33.20
N CYS A 71 -5.89 -6.62 34.37
CA CYS A 71 -5.29 -7.05 35.64
C CYS A 71 -5.49 -8.55 35.91
N ARG A 72 -6.68 -9.10 35.62
CA ARG A 72 -6.89 -10.55 35.72
C ARG A 72 -5.99 -11.32 34.76
N LEU A 73 -5.77 -10.81 33.56
CA LEU A 73 -4.87 -11.42 32.59
C LEU A 73 -3.40 -11.35 33.05
N ILE A 74 -2.98 -10.23 33.62
CA ILE A 74 -1.65 -10.04 34.22
C ILE A 74 -1.43 -11.06 35.36
N GLU A 75 -2.36 -11.17 36.30
CA GLU A 75 -2.28 -12.12 37.43
C GLU A 75 -2.16 -13.57 36.95
N ARG A 76 -2.95 -13.97 35.94
CA ARG A 76 -2.88 -15.31 35.37
C ARG A 76 -1.56 -15.63 34.66
N ASN A 77 -0.79 -14.61 34.29
CA ASN A 77 0.46 -14.75 33.52
C ASN A 77 1.69 -14.26 34.30
N ARG A 78 1.63 -14.24 35.63
CA ARG A 78 2.69 -13.76 36.52
C ARG A 78 4.08 -14.29 36.16
N GLU A 79 4.23 -15.61 36.03
CA GLU A 79 5.54 -16.23 35.74
C GLU A 79 6.15 -15.73 34.42
N ARG A 80 5.33 -15.54 33.37
CA ARG A 80 5.78 -15.03 32.07
C ARG A 80 6.21 -13.56 32.14
N ILE A 81 5.58 -12.78 33.00
CA ILE A 81 5.89 -11.35 33.20
C ILE A 81 7.14 -11.19 34.07
N GLU A 82 7.28 -11.98 35.13
CA GLU A 82 8.48 -11.96 35.98
C GLU A 82 9.74 -12.43 35.23
N SER A 83 9.59 -13.28 34.20
CA SER A 83 10.68 -13.77 33.36
C SER A 83 11.11 -12.80 32.24
N VAL A 84 10.63 -11.57 32.22
CA VAL A 84 10.99 -10.57 31.19
C VAL A 84 12.41 -10.06 31.44
N PRO A 85 13.24 -9.90 30.39
CA PRO A 85 14.55 -9.28 30.52
C PRO A 85 14.46 -7.90 31.16
N ARG A 86 15.06 -7.74 32.35
CA ARG A 86 15.11 -6.43 33.04
C ARG A 86 16.08 -5.46 32.38
N SER A 87 17.04 -5.96 31.61
CA SER A 87 17.99 -5.17 30.83
C SER A 87 17.32 -4.23 29.83
N GLY A 88 16.12 -4.60 29.33
CA GLY A 88 15.32 -3.78 28.42
C GLY A 88 14.33 -2.84 29.12
N LEU A 89 14.23 -2.88 30.45
CA LEU A 89 13.36 -2.03 31.25
C LEU A 89 14.15 -0.82 31.77
N GLY A 90 13.60 0.37 31.57
CA GLY A 90 14.17 1.63 32.04
C GLY A 90 13.14 2.74 32.00
N ASP A 91 13.48 3.92 32.52
CA ASP A 91 12.55 5.06 32.65
C ASP A 91 11.97 5.50 31.28
N ASP A 92 12.71 5.29 30.19
CA ASP A 92 12.31 5.62 28.81
C ASP A 92 11.81 4.42 28.00
N SER A 93 11.58 3.25 28.63
CA SER A 93 11.23 2.01 27.93
C SER A 93 10.10 1.25 28.64
N PRO A 94 8.84 1.38 28.18
CA PRO A 94 7.74 0.64 28.77
C PRO A 94 7.88 -0.87 28.55
N LEU A 95 7.37 -1.63 29.51
CA LEU A 95 7.04 -3.04 29.33
C LEU A 95 5.85 -3.15 28.35
N VAL A 96 6.00 -3.94 27.30
CA VAL A 96 4.91 -4.17 26.33
C VAL A 96 4.16 -5.43 26.70
N LEU A 97 2.84 -5.32 26.88
CA LEU A 97 1.92 -6.44 26.96
C LEU A 97 1.29 -6.66 25.59
N LEU A 98 1.75 -7.69 24.87
CA LEU A 98 1.20 -8.05 23.56
C LEU A 98 -0.01 -8.97 23.76
N LEU A 99 -1.22 -8.41 23.67
CA LEU A 99 -2.48 -9.10 23.86
C LEU A 99 -2.89 -9.81 22.56
N LEU A 100 -2.79 -11.14 22.54
CA LEU A 100 -3.14 -11.97 21.39
C LEU A 100 -4.59 -12.44 21.51
N SER A 101 -5.46 -12.02 20.60
CA SER A 101 -6.89 -12.38 20.60
C SER A 101 -7.38 -12.89 19.25
N VAL A 102 -8.47 -13.67 19.22
CA VAL A 102 -9.15 -14.01 17.96
C VAL A 102 -9.90 -12.81 17.40
N GLU A 103 -10.42 -11.98 18.28
CA GLU A 103 -11.32 -10.88 17.96
C GLU A 103 -10.54 -9.58 17.78
N PRO A 104 -10.96 -8.68 16.88
CA PRO A 104 -10.39 -7.36 16.79
C PRO A 104 -10.75 -6.55 18.06
N PHE A 105 -9.91 -5.59 18.43
CA PHE A 105 -10.23 -4.70 19.54
C PHE A 105 -11.22 -3.64 19.06
N GLN A 106 -12.42 -3.61 19.66
CA GLN A 106 -13.50 -2.70 19.24
C GLN A 106 -14.01 -1.82 20.39
N LEU A 107 -13.35 -1.84 21.54
CA LEU A 107 -13.83 -1.14 22.72
C LEU A 107 -13.22 0.25 22.81
N ASN A 108 -14.07 1.24 23.06
CA ASN A 108 -13.61 2.56 23.47
C ASN A 108 -13.12 2.46 24.92
N GLN A 109 -11.81 2.59 25.11
CA GLN A 109 -11.25 2.66 26.44
C GLN A 109 -11.58 4.04 27.05
N ILE A 110 -12.33 4.03 28.14
CA ILE A 110 -12.47 5.21 28.99
C ILE A 110 -11.28 5.14 29.95
N SER A 111 -10.40 6.15 29.91
CA SER A 111 -9.18 6.17 30.73
C SER A 111 -9.54 5.97 32.20
N SER A 112 -9.01 4.89 32.79
CA SER A 112 -9.22 4.55 34.19
C SER A 112 -7.90 4.05 34.77
N PHE A 113 -7.49 4.61 35.89
CA PHE A 113 -6.32 4.13 36.63
C PHE A 113 -6.54 2.70 37.09
N VAL A 114 -5.46 1.92 37.07
CA VAL A 114 -5.45 0.57 37.62
C VAL A 114 -4.25 0.38 38.52
N ALA A 115 -4.49 -0.21 39.70
CA ALA A 115 -3.43 -0.61 40.59
C ALA A 115 -2.78 -1.87 40.03
N LEU A 116 -1.51 -1.77 39.64
CA LEU A 116 -0.75 -2.95 39.23
C LEU A 116 -0.49 -3.85 40.44
N PRO A 117 -0.41 -5.17 40.27
CA PRO A 117 -0.06 -6.07 41.38
C PRO A 117 1.27 -5.68 42.02
N GLU A 118 1.43 -5.87 43.33
CA GLU A 118 2.66 -5.50 44.06
C GLU A 118 3.91 -6.19 43.50
N TRP A 119 3.75 -7.39 42.95
CA TRP A 119 4.84 -8.17 42.34
C TRP A 119 5.23 -7.69 40.94
N PHE A 120 4.42 -6.81 40.31
CA PHE A 120 4.62 -6.40 38.92
C PHE A 120 5.95 -5.64 38.77
N PRO A 121 6.77 -5.93 37.74
CA PRO A 121 8.17 -5.47 37.68
C PRO A 121 8.35 -3.96 37.56
N MET A 122 7.34 -3.25 37.04
CA MET A 122 7.34 -1.79 36.87
C MET A 122 6.19 -1.19 37.68
N GLN A 123 6.49 -0.31 38.64
CA GLN A 123 5.46 0.40 39.43
C GLN A 123 4.44 -0.52 40.16
N GLY A 124 4.86 -1.72 40.57
CA GLY A 124 3.99 -2.65 41.31
C GLY A 124 3.36 -2.02 42.56
N GLY A 125 2.06 -2.25 42.75
CA GLY A 125 1.27 -1.65 43.83
C GLY A 125 0.86 -0.20 43.62
N LEU A 126 1.35 0.46 42.55
CA LEU A 126 1.00 1.84 42.21
C LEU A 126 -0.13 1.88 41.17
N ASN A 127 -0.84 3.00 41.13
CA ASN A 127 -1.81 3.29 40.09
C ASN A 127 -1.08 3.71 38.81
N SER A 128 -1.34 2.99 37.73
CA SER A 128 -0.83 3.31 36.39
C SER A 128 -1.99 3.48 35.42
N THR A 129 -1.76 4.27 34.38
CA THR A 129 -2.63 4.32 33.20
C THR A 129 -2.01 3.41 32.15
N ILE A 130 -2.78 2.46 31.63
CA ILE A 130 -2.34 1.57 30.55
C ILE A 130 -3.32 1.72 29.41
N ASP A 131 -2.85 2.22 28.28
CA ASP A 131 -3.64 2.28 27.06
C ASP A 131 -3.52 0.94 26.32
N VAL A 132 -4.68 0.39 25.93
CA VAL A 132 -4.79 -0.80 25.08
C VAL A 132 -5.03 -0.32 23.65
N GLU A 133 -4.02 -0.47 22.81
CA GLU A 133 -4.05 -0.01 21.41
C GLU A 133 -4.14 -1.19 20.45
N ASP A 134 -4.96 -1.07 19.41
CA ASP A 134 -4.91 -2.02 18.31
C ASP A 134 -3.70 -1.75 17.42
N LEU A 135 -2.68 -2.58 17.56
CA LEU A 135 -1.40 -2.41 16.88
C LEU A 135 -1.55 -2.45 15.36
N PHE A 136 -2.57 -3.12 14.82
CA PHE A 136 -2.80 -3.13 13.38
C PHE A 136 -3.10 -1.71 12.86
N TRP A 137 -3.86 -0.93 13.63
CA TRP A 137 -4.30 0.41 13.25
C TRP A 137 -3.35 1.51 13.71
N THR A 138 -2.67 1.32 14.84
CA THR A 138 -1.79 2.35 15.41
C THR A 138 -0.34 2.25 14.94
N ALA A 139 0.15 1.04 14.61
CA ALA A 139 1.54 0.88 14.15
C ALA A 139 1.80 1.68 12.87
N ARG A 140 2.96 2.34 12.82
CA ARG A 140 3.34 3.21 11.71
C ARG A 140 4.55 2.66 10.95
N SER A 141 4.49 2.72 9.64
CA SER A 141 5.52 2.23 8.73
C SER A 141 5.89 3.23 7.64
N GLY A 142 7.14 3.13 7.16
CA GLY A 142 7.59 3.84 5.96
C GLY A 142 6.90 3.30 4.71
N LEU A 143 6.94 4.08 3.62
CA LEU A 143 6.31 3.71 2.35
C LEU A 143 6.97 2.48 1.68
N ASP A 144 8.21 2.19 2.03
CA ASP A 144 9.02 1.04 1.60
C ASP A 144 8.81 -0.24 2.44
N ALA A 145 7.90 -0.20 3.41
CA ALA A 145 7.63 -1.34 4.27
C ALA A 145 7.05 -2.55 3.50
N GLU A 146 7.20 -3.75 4.06
CA GLU A 146 6.74 -5.01 3.44
C GLU A 146 5.25 -4.95 3.06
N GLU A 147 4.44 -4.30 3.90
CA GLU A 147 3.00 -4.19 3.71
C GLU A 147 2.61 -3.36 2.48
N SER A 148 3.51 -2.49 2.00
CA SER A 148 3.33 -1.73 0.76
C SER A 148 3.48 -2.59 -0.50
N ARG A 149 4.12 -3.77 -0.41
CA ARG A 149 4.32 -4.72 -1.55
C ARG A 149 4.78 -4.01 -2.84
N ILE A 150 5.80 -3.16 -2.71
CA ILE A 150 6.26 -2.27 -3.79
C ILE A 150 6.74 -3.07 -5.01
N ASP A 151 7.43 -4.18 -4.78
CA ASP A 151 7.91 -5.09 -5.82
C ASP A 151 6.76 -5.69 -6.65
N GLU A 152 5.66 -6.09 -6.01
CA GLU A 152 4.46 -6.56 -6.70
C GLU A 152 3.81 -5.45 -7.54
N ILE A 153 3.76 -4.22 -7.03
CA ILE A 153 3.23 -3.06 -7.77
C ILE A 153 4.13 -2.75 -8.98
N GLN A 154 5.46 -2.83 -8.83
CA GLN A 154 6.41 -2.66 -9.93
C GLN A 154 6.21 -3.72 -11.02
N GLU A 155 6.05 -4.98 -10.62
CA GLU A 155 5.75 -6.08 -11.53
C GLU A 155 4.44 -5.84 -12.31
N MET A 156 3.39 -5.42 -11.61
CA MET A 156 2.10 -5.07 -12.24
C MET A 156 2.20 -3.85 -13.16
N LEU A 157 2.98 -2.82 -12.79
CA LEU A 157 3.25 -1.68 -13.66
C LEU A 157 4.00 -2.07 -14.94
N CYS A 158 4.89 -3.06 -14.87
CA CYS A 158 5.57 -3.60 -16.05
C CYS A 158 4.57 -4.33 -16.96
N ARG A 159 3.76 -5.21 -16.37
CA ARG A 159 2.72 -5.98 -17.08
C ARG A 159 1.69 -5.07 -17.76
N ILE A 160 1.20 -4.05 -17.07
CA ILE A 160 0.20 -3.14 -17.65
C ILE A 160 0.77 -2.28 -18.77
N ASP A 161 2.06 -1.94 -18.73
CA ASP A 161 2.73 -1.23 -19.83
C ASP A 161 2.80 -2.08 -21.10
N LEU A 162 3.16 -3.35 -20.95
CA LEU A 162 3.17 -4.31 -22.05
C LEU A 162 1.75 -4.54 -22.60
N ALA A 163 0.75 -4.71 -21.72
CA ALA A 163 -0.64 -4.87 -22.14
C ALA A 163 -1.16 -3.63 -22.89
N LEU A 164 -0.85 -2.43 -22.39
CA LEU A 164 -1.15 -1.15 -23.06
C LEU A 164 -0.50 -1.07 -24.44
N ALA A 165 0.81 -1.32 -24.54
CA ALA A 165 1.53 -1.23 -25.80
C ALA A 165 0.98 -2.21 -26.84
N ASN A 166 0.67 -3.45 -26.43
CA ASN A 166 0.03 -4.45 -27.30
C ASN A 166 -1.35 -4.01 -27.78
N GLN A 167 -2.21 -3.53 -26.87
CA GLN A 167 -3.58 -3.12 -27.23
C GLN A 167 -3.60 -1.88 -28.13
N LEU A 168 -2.72 -0.91 -27.87
CA LEU A 168 -2.54 0.26 -28.71
C LEU A 168 -2.03 -0.12 -30.11
N ALA A 169 -1.06 -1.04 -30.20
CA ALA A 169 -0.57 -1.55 -31.48
C ALA A 169 -1.67 -2.28 -32.26
N TRP A 170 -2.46 -3.12 -31.59
CA TRP A 170 -3.58 -3.81 -32.23
C TRP A 170 -4.66 -2.83 -32.71
N THR A 171 -5.03 -1.84 -31.89
CA THR A 171 -6.03 -0.84 -32.29
C THR A 171 -5.53 -0.02 -33.47
N HIS A 172 -4.24 0.34 -33.48
CA HIS A 172 -3.63 1.09 -34.58
C HIS A 172 -3.66 0.37 -35.93
N THR A 173 -3.55 -0.98 -35.94
CA THR A 173 -3.62 -1.74 -37.19
C THR A 173 -5.04 -1.83 -37.76
N HIS A 174 -6.07 -1.70 -36.91
CA HIS A 174 -7.48 -1.79 -37.31
C HIS A 174 -8.14 -0.41 -37.53
N ASP A 175 -7.76 0.59 -36.73
CA ASP A 175 -8.22 1.97 -36.84
C ASP A 175 -7.02 2.94 -36.69
N LYS A 176 -6.56 3.44 -37.84
CA LYS A 176 -5.45 4.39 -37.91
C LYS A 176 -5.80 5.79 -37.40
N GLU A 177 -7.05 6.10 -37.10
CA GLU A 177 -7.49 7.42 -36.65
C GLU A 177 -7.72 7.46 -35.13
N ALA A 178 -8.15 6.35 -34.53
CA ALA A 178 -8.48 6.23 -33.11
C ALA A 178 -7.38 6.72 -32.14
N HIS A 179 -6.11 6.56 -32.53
CA HIS A 179 -4.97 6.90 -31.66
C HIS A 179 -4.56 8.37 -31.69
N LYS A 180 -4.97 9.16 -32.70
CA LYS A 180 -4.40 10.50 -32.96
C LYS A 180 -4.55 11.44 -31.77
N ALA A 181 -5.78 11.56 -31.25
CA ALA A 181 -6.07 12.45 -30.14
C ALA A 181 -5.35 12.07 -28.84
N PHE A 182 -5.14 10.78 -28.60
CA PHE A 182 -4.35 10.32 -27.46
C PHE A 182 -2.86 10.56 -27.68
N PHE A 183 -2.33 10.26 -28.87
CA PHE A 183 -0.93 10.47 -29.20
C PHE A 183 -0.52 11.94 -29.02
N ASP A 184 -1.36 12.88 -29.44
CA ASP A 184 -1.12 14.31 -29.24
C ASP A 184 -0.94 14.70 -27.77
N LEU A 185 -1.60 14.00 -26.83
CA LEU A 185 -1.43 14.22 -25.39
C LEU A 185 -0.10 13.66 -24.87
N ILE A 186 0.34 12.52 -25.40
CA ILE A 186 1.46 11.75 -24.84
C ILE A 186 2.79 11.91 -25.59
N ARG A 187 2.78 12.47 -26.81
CA ARG A 187 3.97 12.70 -27.64
C ARG A 187 5.03 13.54 -26.90
N GLN A 188 6.32 13.25 -27.11
CA GLN A 188 7.37 14.13 -26.57
C GLN A 188 7.33 15.50 -27.25
N PRO A 189 7.41 16.59 -26.49
CA PRO A 189 7.83 17.84 -27.09
C PRO A 189 9.25 17.65 -27.62
N THR A 190 9.47 17.93 -28.90
CA THR A 190 10.80 17.95 -29.50
C THR A 190 11.57 19.13 -28.94
N ASP A 191 12.25 18.93 -27.80
CA ASP A 191 13.06 19.97 -27.20
C ASP A 191 14.41 20.06 -27.92
N LYS A 192 14.43 20.87 -28.99
CA LYS A 192 15.59 21.07 -29.87
C LYS A 192 16.85 21.55 -29.13
N LYS A 193 16.73 22.06 -27.90
CA LYS A 193 17.87 22.49 -27.08
C LYS A 193 18.48 21.34 -26.27
N ARG A 194 17.70 20.31 -25.95
CA ARG A 194 18.10 19.22 -25.04
C ARG A 194 18.67 18.01 -25.78
N ASP A 195 18.26 17.82 -27.03
CA ASP A 195 18.74 16.74 -27.89
C ASP A 195 18.90 17.23 -29.34
N PRO A 196 20.11 17.70 -29.72
CA PRO A 196 20.37 18.17 -31.07
C PRO A 196 20.28 17.06 -32.14
N ALA A 197 20.35 15.77 -31.78
CA ALA A 197 20.15 14.65 -32.69
C ALA A 197 18.65 14.36 -32.94
N ALA A 198 17.78 14.68 -31.98
CA ALA A 198 16.33 14.65 -32.19
C ALA A 198 15.84 15.78 -33.11
N ALA A 199 16.60 16.87 -33.25
CA ALA A 199 16.24 18.00 -34.11
C ALA A 199 16.26 17.66 -35.62
N THR A 200 17.03 16.65 -36.03
CA THR A 200 17.12 16.15 -37.42
C THR A 200 16.15 15.01 -37.74
N SER A 201 15.50 14.42 -36.74
CA SER A 201 14.75 13.15 -36.88
C SER A 201 13.26 13.33 -37.25
N GLY A 202 12.80 14.57 -37.45
CA GLY A 202 11.38 14.86 -37.71
C GLY A 202 10.48 14.67 -36.48
N PRO A 203 9.15 14.91 -36.60
CA PRO A 203 8.22 14.66 -35.50
C PRO A 203 8.15 13.16 -35.16
N GLU A 204 8.16 12.83 -33.87
CA GLU A 204 7.93 11.46 -33.36
C GLU A 204 6.67 10.88 -34.01
N LYS A 205 6.77 9.69 -34.61
CA LYS A 205 5.63 8.98 -35.19
C LYS A 205 5.09 7.99 -34.17
N TYR A 206 3.78 7.77 -34.24
CA TYR A 206 3.11 6.85 -33.32
C TYR A 206 3.61 5.40 -33.42
N ALA A 207 3.83 4.91 -34.65
CA ALA A 207 4.35 3.57 -34.88
C ALA A 207 5.75 3.37 -34.27
N ASP A 208 6.61 4.37 -34.36
CA ASP A 208 7.96 4.33 -33.79
C ASP A 208 7.91 4.27 -32.26
N LEU A 209 7.01 5.05 -31.64
CA LEU A 209 6.75 5.00 -30.21
C LEU A 209 6.30 3.60 -29.76
N LEU A 210 5.36 2.98 -30.47
CA LEU A 210 4.84 1.66 -30.11
C LEU A 210 5.90 0.57 -30.24
N LEU A 211 6.66 0.57 -31.33
CA LEU A 211 7.73 -0.40 -31.56
C LEU A 211 8.81 -0.29 -30.47
N TYR A 212 9.19 0.95 -30.14
CA TYR A 212 10.15 1.20 -29.07
C TYR A 212 9.62 0.80 -27.69
N ALA A 213 8.36 1.13 -27.37
CA ALA A 213 7.74 0.77 -26.10
C ALA A 213 7.60 -0.75 -25.92
N LEU A 214 7.24 -1.49 -26.97
CA LEU A 214 7.18 -2.95 -26.94
C LEU A 214 8.55 -3.57 -26.66
N ALA A 215 9.57 -3.18 -27.43
CA ALA A 215 10.94 -3.67 -27.24
C ALA A 215 11.49 -3.35 -25.83
N PHE A 216 11.19 -2.15 -25.32
CA PHE A 216 11.55 -1.77 -23.96
C PHE A 216 10.84 -2.65 -22.93
N CYS A 217 9.53 -2.86 -23.05
CA CYS A 217 8.78 -3.70 -22.12
C CYS A 217 9.28 -5.15 -22.11
N GLU A 218 9.55 -5.74 -23.27
CA GLU A 218 10.09 -7.10 -23.39
C GLU A 218 11.43 -7.26 -22.65
N GLN A 219 12.31 -6.26 -22.74
CA GLN A 219 13.57 -6.25 -21.98
C GLN A 219 13.33 -6.15 -20.47
N GLN A 220 12.38 -5.30 -20.05
CA GLN A 220 12.09 -5.05 -18.64
C GLN A 220 11.37 -6.23 -17.95
N MET A 221 10.71 -7.11 -18.68
CA MET A 221 10.02 -8.28 -18.10
C MET A 221 10.98 -9.22 -17.34
N GLN A 222 12.25 -9.27 -17.71
CA GLN A 222 13.27 -10.06 -16.97
C GLN A 222 13.56 -9.50 -15.58
N SER A 223 13.26 -8.22 -15.36
CA SER A 223 13.49 -7.47 -14.12
C SER A 223 12.22 -6.73 -13.68
N ALA A 224 11.04 -7.35 -13.87
CA ALA A 224 9.75 -6.70 -13.66
C ALA A 224 9.57 -6.18 -12.23
N ARG A 225 10.09 -6.88 -11.23
CA ARG A 225 10.04 -6.46 -9.81
C ARG A 225 10.88 -5.24 -9.47
N SER A 226 11.82 -4.86 -10.34
CA SER A 226 12.58 -3.62 -10.20
C SER A 226 12.14 -2.55 -11.21
N TYR A 227 11.03 -2.78 -11.93
CA TYR A 227 10.55 -1.88 -12.95
C TYR A 227 10.24 -0.50 -12.36
N ARG A 228 10.79 0.55 -12.98
CA ARG A 228 10.58 1.94 -12.57
C ARG A 228 10.43 2.84 -13.79
N PRO A 229 9.20 3.17 -14.20
CA PRO A 229 8.97 4.02 -15.36
C PRO A 229 9.48 5.45 -15.11
N SER A 230 10.30 5.97 -16.02
CA SER A 230 10.87 7.31 -15.94
C SER A 230 10.09 8.29 -16.82
N ALA A 231 9.30 9.18 -16.22
CA ALA A 231 8.58 10.23 -16.94
C ALA A 231 9.51 11.18 -17.73
N ARG A 232 10.77 11.31 -17.28
CA ARG A 232 11.81 12.10 -17.94
C ARG A 232 12.28 11.44 -19.24
N GLU A 233 12.54 10.14 -19.22
CA GLU A 233 13.01 9.41 -20.40
C GLU A 233 11.85 9.09 -21.35
N GLY A 234 10.68 8.77 -20.78
CA GLY A 234 9.45 8.55 -21.52
C GLY A 234 9.54 7.37 -22.49
N ARG A 235 10.27 6.33 -22.11
CA ARG A 235 10.57 5.17 -22.97
C ARG A 235 9.41 4.20 -23.16
N SER A 236 8.39 4.31 -22.31
CA SER A 236 7.24 3.40 -22.29
C SER A 236 5.92 4.16 -22.23
N ILE A 237 4.81 3.47 -22.44
CA ILE A 237 3.48 4.08 -22.42
C ILE A 237 3.15 4.55 -21.01
N VAL A 238 3.42 3.75 -19.98
CA VAL A 238 3.26 4.15 -18.57
C VAL A 238 4.08 5.40 -18.25
N ALA A 239 5.34 5.47 -18.70
CA ALA A 239 6.16 6.67 -18.51
C ALA A 239 5.54 7.93 -19.14
N ARG A 240 4.89 7.80 -20.30
CA ARG A 240 4.12 8.90 -20.91
C ARG A 240 2.91 9.30 -20.08
N LEU A 241 2.15 8.32 -19.60
CA LEU A 241 0.98 8.55 -18.76
C LEU A 241 1.36 9.26 -17.46
N ILE A 242 2.48 8.90 -16.85
CA ILE A 242 2.97 9.59 -15.65
C ILE A 242 3.26 11.06 -15.93
N ARG A 243 3.96 11.34 -17.03
CA ARG A 243 4.25 12.72 -17.46
C ARG A 243 2.98 13.53 -17.70
N LEU A 244 1.97 12.91 -18.29
CA LEU A 244 0.64 13.52 -18.49
C LEU A 244 -0.06 13.75 -17.14
N GLY A 245 0.04 12.81 -16.21
CA GLY A 245 -0.48 12.88 -14.84
C GLY A 245 -0.03 14.14 -14.09
N TYR A 246 1.26 14.49 -14.17
CA TYR A 246 1.78 15.71 -13.53
C TYR A 246 1.14 17.02 -14.00
N LYS A 247 0.44 17.02 -15.14
CA LYS A 247 -0.19 18.22 -15.73
C LYS A 247 -1.71 18.13 -15.78
N THR A 248 -2.29 17.00 -15.39
CA THR A 248 -3.71 16.73 -15.53
C THR A 248 -4.43 17.08 -14.24
N THR A 249 -5.39 18.00 -14.30
CA THR A 249 -6.31 18.26 -13.20
C THR A 249 -7.42 17.19 -13.15
N PRO A 250 -8.12 17.03 -12.02
CA PRO A 250 -9.23 16.08 -11.95
C PRO A 250 -10.31 16.27 -13.02
N ASP A 251 -10.68 17.52 -13.34
CA ASP A 251 -11.67 17.79 -14.39
C ASP A 251 -11.16 17.43 -15.79
N ASN A 252 -9.84 17.58 -16.04
CA ASN A 252 -9.21 17.21 -17.31
C ASN A 252 -8.98 15.70 -17.45
N ALA A 253 -8.99 14.94 -16.35
CA ALA A 253 -8.82 13.49 -16.38
C ALA A 253 -9.90 12.80 -17.23
N ARG A 254 -11.10 13.39 -17.32
CA ARG A 254 -12.17 12.93 -18.20
C ARG A 254 -11.78 12.93 -19.67
N ASP A 255 -11.22 14.03 -20.16
CA ASP A 255 -10.80 14.16 -21.57
C ASP A 255 -9.64 13.19 -21.89
N VAL A 256 -8.69 13.06 -20.96
CA VAL A 256 -7.61 12.06 -21.05
C VAL A 256 -8.19 10.65 -21.13
N GLY A 257 -9.11 10.30 -20.22
CA GLY A 257 -9.75 8.99 -20.18
C GLY A 257 -10.50 8.67 -21.46
N LYS A 258 -11.24 9.63 -22.02
CA LYS A 258 -11.98 9.46 -23.28
C LYS A 258 -11.04 9.18 -24.45
N LYS A 259 -9.96 9.97 -24.57
CA LYS A 259 -8.96 9.82 -25.64
C LYS A 259 -8.20 8.50 -25.51
N LEU A 260 -7.81 8.13 -24.30
CA LEU A 260 -7.16 6.85 -24.00
C LEU A 260 -8.09 5.67 -24.32
N ALA A 261 -9.35 5.74 -23.91
CA ALA A 261 -10.33 4.69 -24.18
C ALA A 261 -10.56 4.50 -25.69
N CYS A 262 -10.68 5.60 -26.44
CA CYS A 262 -10.76 5.58 -27.90
C CYS A 262 -9.51 4.92 -28.52
N ALA A 263 -8.32 5.34 -28.09
CA ALA A 263 -7.06 4.80 -28.62
C ALA A 263 -6.85 3.31 -28.30
N LEU A 264 -7.48 2.80 -27.23
CA LEU A 264 -7.47 1.39 -26.85
C LEU A 264 -8.60 0.57 -27.51
N GLY A 265 -9.47 1.22 -28.31
CA GLY A 265 -10.63 0.56 -28.92
C GLY A 265 -11.65 0.09 -27.89
N VAL A 266 -11.85 0.83 -26.79
CA VAL A 266 -12.83 0.46 -25.75
C VAL A 266 -14.26 0.66 -26.25
N LEU A 267 -15.01 -0.44 -26.31
CA LEU A 267 -16.42 -0.41 -26.67
C LEU A 267 -17.29 0.19 -25.55
N ALA A 268 -18.43 0.77 -25.94
CA ALA A 268 -19.33 1.47 -25.02
C ALA A 268 -20.07 0.53 -24.04
N ASP A 269 -20.16 -0.77 -24.37
CA ASP A 269 -20.82 -1.82 -23.59
C ASP A 269 -19.88 -2.57 -22.64
N VAL A 270 -18.60 -2.18 -22.60
CA VAL A 270 -17.63 -2.74 -21.65
C VAL A 270 -18.11 -2.53 -20.23
N VAL A 271 -18.09 -3.60 -19.45
CA VAL A 271 -18.19 -3.52 -17.98
C VAL A 271 -16.81 -3.11 -17.45
N PRO A 272 -16.63 -1.87 -16.96
CA PRO A 272 -15.34 -1.47 -16.42
C PRO A 272 -15.06 -2.24 -15.13
N PRO A 273 -13.80 -2.55 -14.82
CA PRO A 273 -13.44 -3.04 -13.50
C PRO A 273 -13.79 -1.99 -12.45
N SER A 274 -13.92 -2.42 -11.20
CA SER A 274 -14.15 -1.50 -10.08
C SER A 274 -13.13 -0.35 -10.08
N ASP A 275 -13.62 0.86 -9.83
CA ASP A 275 -12.76 2.04 -9.79
C ASP A 275 -11.78 1.96 -8.62
N ALA A 276 -10.50 2.28 -8.86
CA ALA A 276 -9.53 2.43 -7.78
C ALA A 276 -9.97 3.56 -6.84
N LEU A 277 -9.58 3.45 -5.57
CA LEU A 277 -9.86 4.49 -4.58
C LEU A 277 -9.29 5.85 -5.04
N THR A 278 -8.12 5.85 -5.67
CA THR A 278 -7.48 7.08 -6.20
C THR A 278 -8.28 7.73 -7.32
N THR A 279 -8.90 6.93 -8.19
CA THR A 279 -9.82 7.41 -9.23
C THR A 279 -11.04 8.09 -8.60
N ILE A 280 -11.64 7.46 -7.58
CA ILE A 280 -12.81 7.99 -6.87
C ILE A 280 -12.46 9.28 -6.13
N LEU A 281 -11.33 9.30 -5.42
CA LEU A 281 -10.88 10.44 -4.62
C LEU A 281 -10.51 11.65 -5.48
N SER A 282 -10.14 11.46 -6.74
CA SER A 282 -9.87 12.57 -7.66
C SER A 282 -11.11 13.45 -7.88
N ARG A 283 -12.33 12.92 -7.72
CA ARG A 283 -13.63 13.64 -7.77
C ARG A 283 -13.70 14.76 -8.83
N PRO A 284 -13.90 14.41 -10.12
CA PRO A 284 -14.24 15.44 -11.11
C PRO A 284 -15.59 16.10 -10.76
N THR A 285 -15.75 17.36 -11.16
CA THR A 285 -16.98 18.14 -10.90
C THR A 285 -18.23 17.46 -11.46
N ASN A 286 -18.09 16.82 -12.62
CA ASN A 286 -19.15 16.06 -13.26
C ASN A 286 -18.77 14.57 -13.28
N PRO A 287 -19.56 13.68 -12.64
CA PRO A 287 -19.29 12.25 -12.69
C PRO A 287 -19.45 11.73 -14.12
N GLU A 288 -18.48 10.95 -14.59
CA GLU A 288 -18.55 10.31 -15.90
C GLU A 288 -19.48 9.09 -15.84
N LYS A 289 -20.35 8.97 -16.85
CA LYS A 289 -21.32 7.87 -16.97
C LYS A 289 -20.97 6.91 -18.10
N ASP A 290 -20.22 7.37 -19.10
CA ASP A 290 -19.77 6.56 -20.21
C ASP A 290 -18.78 5.48 -19.72
N PRO A 291 -19.11 4.17 -19.85
CA PRO A 291 -18.26 3.09 -19.36
C PRO A 291 -16.86 3.09 -19.97
N ALA A 292 -16.74 3.42 -21.26
CA ALA A 292 -15.47 3.47 -21.95
C ALA A 292 -14.56 4.58 -21.39
N THR A 293 -15.10 5.80 -21.25
CA THR A 293 -14.37 6.91 -20.65
C THR A 293 -14.01 6.62 -19.20
N ARG A 294 -14.91 6.02 -18.40
CA ARG A 294 -14.60 5.58 -17.02
C ARG A 294 -13.44 4.58 -16.98
N PHE A 295 -13.43 3.59 -17.88
CA PHE A 295 -12.32 2.65 -18.01
C PHE A 295 -10.99 3.38 -18.24
N GLY A 296 -10.96 4.30 -19.21
CA GLY A 296 -9.76 5.09 -19.51
C GLY A 296 -9.32 5.98 -18.33
N MET A 297 -10.27 6.60 -17.63
CA MET A 297 -9.99 7.40 -16.43
C MET A 297 -9.40 6.55 -15.31
N ASN A 298 -10.01 5.39 -15.03
CA ASN A 298 -9.57 4.48 -13.99
C ASN A 298 -8.17 3.93 -14.28
N LEU A 299 -7.91 3.55 -15.54
CA LEU A 299 -6.60 3.10 -16.01
C LEU A 299 -5.54 4.17 -15.80
N PHE A 300 -5.81 5.39 -16.27
CA PHE A 300 -4.89 6.52 -16.14
C PHE A 300 -4.57 6.87 -14.68
N ALA A 301 -5.60 7.03 -13.85
CA ALA A 301 -5.45 7.40 -12.45
C ALA A 301 -4.75 6.31 -11.62
N THR A 302 -5.09 5.04 -11.86
CA THR A 302 -4.47 3.89 -11.17
C THR A 302 -2.99 3.77 -11.53
N VAL A 303 -2.64 3.84 -12.82
CA VAL A 303 -1.25 3.79 -13.28
C VAL A 303 -0.43 4.95 -12.72
N PHE A 304 -0.99 6.17 -12.75
CA PHE A 304 -0.32 7.34 -12.18
C PHE A 304 -0.09 7.18 -10.67
N ALA A 305 -1.12 6.78 -9.92
CA ALA A 305 -1.04 6.59 -8.48
C ALA A 305 -0.03 5.49 -8.10
N ALA A 306 -0.06 4.34 -8.78
CA ALA A 306 0.87 3.24 -8.53
C ALA A 306 2.32 3.66 -8.80
N ALA A 307 2.57 4.40 -9.88
CA ALA A 307 3.91 4.91 -10.18
C ALA A 307 4.39 5.97 -9.18
N GLN A 308 3.50 6.84 -8.70
CA GLN A 308 3.85 7.78 -7.61
C GLN A 308 4.14 7.02 -6.32
N PHE A 309 3.35 6.01 -5.97
CA PHE A 309 3.56 5.22 -4.76
C PHE A 309 4.91 4.48 -4.77
N VAL A 310 5.27 3.85 -5.89
CA VAL A 310 6.62 3.27 -6.10
C VAL A 310 7.69 4.36 -5.96
N THR A 311 7.51 5.52 -6.58
CA THR A 311 8.49 6.61 -6.52
C THR A 311 8.69 7.12 -5.10
N SER A 312 7.61 7.30 -4.34
CA SER A 312 7.66 7.75 -2.95
C SER A 312 8.24 6.68 -2.02
N ALA A 313 8.02 5.40 -2.28
CA ALA A 313 8.66 4.32 -1.54
C ALA A 313 10.19 4.30 -1.73
N HIS A 314 10.68 4.55 -2.94
CA HIS A 314 12.14 4.69 -3.18
C HIS A 314 12.77 5.89 -2.47
N HIS A 315 11.95 6.86 -2.06
CA HIS A 315 12.35 8.04 -1.29
C HIS A 315 11.69 8.04 0.08
N SER A 316 11.49 6.86 0.69
CA SER A 316 10.71 6.66 1.91
C SER A 316 11.15 7.59 3.06
N ALA A 317 12.46 7.86 3.16
CA ALA A 317 13.06 8.74 4.16
C ALA A 317 12.61 10.21 4.04
N GLU A 318 12.08 10.64 2.89
CA GLU A 318 11.57 12.01 2.68
C GLU A 318 10.11 12.19 3.17
N TYR A 319 9.44 11.10 3.57
CA TYR A 319 8.05 11.10 3.97
C TYR A 319 7.87 10.66 5.43
N PRO A 320 6.85 11.17 6.13
CA PRO A 320 6.53 10.67 7.47
C PRO A 320 6.04 9.21 7.39
N PRO A 321 6.11 8.45 8.50
CA PRO A 321 5.53 7.13 8.55
C PRO A 321 4.00 7.21 8.59
N TYR A 322 3.33 6.22 7.99
CA TYR A 322 1.86 6.11 7.90
C TYR A 322 1.36 4.87 8.64
N PRO A 323 0.08 4.84 9.07
CA PRO A 323 -0.51 3.62 9.63
C PRO A 323 -0.30 2.41 8.71
N THR A 324 0.25 1.31 9.24
CA THR A 324 0.57 0.09 8.49
C THR A 324 -0.68 -0.45 7.77
N ALA A 325 -1.84 -0.46 8.45
CA ALA A 325 -3.12 -0.84 7.86
C ALA A 325 -3.49 0.00 6.62
N LEU A 326 -3.20 1.30 6.63
CA LEU A 326 -3.47 2.19 5.50
C LEU A 326 -2.58 1.85 4.30
N LEU A 327 -1.27 1.66 4.53
CA LEU A 327 -0.33 1.27 3.47
C LEU A 327 -0.74 -0.05 2.83
N GLN A 328 -1.13 -1.02 3.65
CA GLN A 328 -1.59 -2.31 3.19
C GLN A 328 -2.88 -2.19 2.37
N ALA A 329 -3.90 -1.50 2.88
CA ALA A 329 -5.18 -1.34 2.19
C ALA A 329 -5.02 -0.61 0.87
N PHE A 330 -4.17 0.42 0.84
CA PHE A 330 -3.86 1.18 -0.36
C PHE A 330 -3.12 0.33 -1.41
N SER A 331 -2.05 -0.36 -1.00
CA SER A 331 -1.32 -1.30 -1.85
C SER A 331 -2.24 -2.38 -2.43
N PHE A 332 -3.08 -3.00 -1.58
CA PHE A 332 -4.04 -4.01 -2.01
C PHE A 332 -5.01 -3.47 -3.06
N ASN A 333 -5.60 -2.29 -2.84
CA ASN A 333 -6.51 -1.67 -3.80
C ASN A 333 -5.83 -1.37 -5.15
N LEU A 334 -4.59 -0.85 -5.13
CA LEU A 334 -3.82 -0.60 -6.35
C LEU A 334 -3.55 -1.91 -7.10
N ARG A 335 -3.07 -2.94 -6.41
CA ARG A 335 -2.76 -4.24 -7.04
C ARG A 335 -3.99 -4.92 -7.61
N GLN A 336 -5.09 -4.95 -6.86
CA GLN A 336 -6.36 -5.51 -7.33
C GLN A 336 -6.86 -4.78 -8.58
N THR A 337 -6.78 -3.45 -8.60
CA THR A 337 -7.26 -2.66 -9.73
C THR A 337 -6.33 -2.79 -10.94
N LEU A 338 -5.01 -2.78 -10.75
CA LEU A 338 -4.03 -3.03 -11.81
C LEU A 338 -4.24 -4.40 -12.46
N ASP A 339 -4.41 -5.46 -11.66
CA ASP A 339 -4.65 -6.80 -12.18
C ASP A 339 -5.93 -6.86 -13.01
N ALA A 340 -7.04 -6.30 -12.50
CA ALA A 340 -8.30 -6.24 -13.24
C ALA A 340 -8.19 -5.45 -14.56
N LEU A 341 -7.42 -4.35 -14.56
CA LEU A 341 -7.15 -3.56 -15.77
C LEU A 341 -6.27 -4.32 -16.77
N ILE A 342 -5.25 -5.05 -16.29
CA ILE A 342 -4.39 -5.90 -17.13
C ILE A 342 -5.24 -6.98 -17.81
N GLN A 343 -6.06 -7.71 -17.04
CA GLN A 343 -6.95 -8.74 -17.60
C GLN A 343 -7.91 -8.15 -18.63
N ALA A 344 -8.51 -6.99 -18.33
CA ALA A 344 -9.43 -6.33 -19.26
C ALA A 344 -8.74 -5.88 -20.57
N LEU A 345 -7.44 -5.58 -20.56
CA LEU A 345 -6.66 -5.29 -21.77
C LEU A 345 -6.30 -6.57 -22.53
N GLU A 346 -5.92 -7.63 -21.81
CA GLU A 346 -5.49 -8.91 -22.40
C GLU A 346 -6.65 -9.71 -23.01
N ASP A 347 -7.82 -9.75 -22.35
CA ASP A 347 -8.99 -10.50 -22.84
C ASP A 347 -9.55 -9.92 -24.14
N ARG A 348 -9.40 -8.60 -24.34
CA ARG A 348 -9.81 -7.97 -25.60
C ARG A 348 -9.01 -8.47 -26.77
N LYS A 349 -7.71 -8.74 -26.59
CA LYS A 349 -6.90 -9.36 -27.65
C LYS A 349 -7.46 -10.72 -28.06
N ARG A 350 -8.03 -11.49 -27.13
CA ARG A 350 -8.56 -12.84 -27.36
C ARG A 350 -9.96 -12.85 -27.99
N GLY A 351 -10.79 -11.84 -27.72
CA GLY A 351 -12.14 -11.73 -28.30
C GLY A 351 -12.17 -11.46 -29.81
N TYR A 352 -11.03 -11.13 -30.41
CA TYR A 352 -10.89 -10.80 -31.84
C TYR A 352 -10.01 -11.77 -32.63
N SER A 353 -9.48 -12.82 -31.97
CA SER A 353 -8.72 -13.92 -32.60
C SER A 353 -9.59 -15.15 -32.74
#